data_AF-A0A4P6MIQ6-F1
#
_entry.id   AF-A0A4P6MIQ6-F1
#
_cell.length_a   1.000
_cell.length_b   1.000
_cell.length_c   1.000
_cell.angle_alpha   90.00
_cell.angle_beta   90.00
_cell.angle_gamma   90.00
#
_symmetry.space_group_name_H-M   'P 1'
#
loop_
_entity.id
_entity.type
_entity.pdbx_description
1 polymer ?
#
loop_
_entity_poly.entity_id
_entity_poly.type
_entity_poly.pdbx_seq_one_letter_code
_entity_poly.pdbx_strand_id
1 'polypeptide(L)'
;MLLLCTTVAALCGCTQFPDLDDAVPPASEVADYPDLVPIDTLLAGNDPDPTTGQQEADALEARAAQLRARAARLQGGVVDPGTRARMQDGVQTE
;
A
#
# COMPACT_ATOMS: atom_id res chain seq x y z
N MET A 1 -10.50 -19.65 9.74
CA MET A 1 -9.06 -19.51 9.39
C MET A 1 -8.73 -18.16 8.77
N LEU A 2 -9.38 -17.73 7.67
CA LEU A 2 -9.05 -16.47 6.98
C LEU A 2 -9.21 -15.21 7.87
N LEU A 3 -10.27 -15.19 8.68
CA LEU A 3 -10.57 -14.13 9.66
C LEU A 3 -9.51 -14.02 10.78
N LEU A 4 -8.90 -15.14 11.16
CA LEU A 4 -7.85 -15.18 12.19
C LEU A 4 -6.51 -14.65 11.64
N CYS A 5 -6.21 -14.93 10.36
CA CYS A 5 -5.01 -14.39 9.71
C CYS A 5 -5.07 -12.87 9.54
N THR A 6 -6.23 -12.31 9.18
CA THR A 6 -6.38 -10.86 9.01
C THR A 6 -6.24 -10.10 10.33
N THR A 7 -6.73 -10.66 11.44
CA THR A 7 -6.57 -10.05 12.76
C THR A 7 -5.11 -10.07 13.21
N VAL A 8 -4.38 -11.17 13.01
CA VAL A 8 -2.96 -11.25 13.38
C VAL A 8 -2.09 -10.28 12.56
N ALA A 9 -2.36 -10.15 11.26
CA ALA A 9 -1.63 -9.20 10.41
C ALA A 9 -1.88 -7.72 10.80
N ALA A 10 -3.08 -7.39 11.27
CA ALA A 10 -3.41 -6.05 11.73
C ALA A 10 -2.69 -5.68 13.05
N LEU A 11 -2.37 -6.66 13.91
CA LEU A 11 -1.63 -6.43 15.15
C LEU A 11 -0.12 -6.24 14.94
N CYS A 12 0.47 -6.78 13.85
CA CYS A 12 1.89 -6.60 13.54
C CYS A 12 2.28 -5.16 13.12
N GLY A 13 1.32 -4.26 12.88
CA GLY A 13 1.59 -2.84 12.69
C GLY A 13 1.70 -2.05 14.00
N CYS A 14 1.23 -2.62 15.12
CA CYS A 14 1.30 -2.03 16.45
C CYS A 14 2.56 -2.50 17.20
N THR A 15 3.70 -2.57 16.52
CA THR A 15 4.97 -2.87 17.19
C THR A 15 5.36 -1.70 18.08
N GLN A 16 5.86 -2.02 19.27
CA GLN A 16 6.45 -1.03 20.17
C GLN A 16 7.53 -0.27 19.40
N PHE A 17 7.44 1.06 19.41
CA PHE A 17 8.51 1.92 18.90
C PHE A 17 9.82 1.47 19.57
N PRO A 18 10.88 1.17 18.79
CA PRO A 18 12.13 0.75 19.38
C PRO A 18 12.65 1.85 20.30
N ASP A 19 13.28 1.47 21.41
CA ASP A 19 13.89 2.42 22.34
C ASP A 19 15.10 3.06 21.65
N LEU A 20 14.85 4.17 20.94
CA LEU A 20 15.85 4.90 20.18
C LEU A 20 16.75 5.72 21.10
N ASP A 21 16.32 5.95 22.34
CA ASP A 21 17.11 6.66 23.36
C ASP A 21 18.40 5.89 23.70
N ASP A 22 18.37 4.55 23.67
CA ASP A 22 19.56 3.69 23.82
C ASP A 22 20.45 3.66 22.56
N ALA A 23 19.91 4.06 21.41
CA ALA A 23 20.62 4.02 20.12
C ALA A 23 21.36 5.32 19.79
N VAL A 24 21.11 6.40 20.54
CA VAL A 24 21.81 7.68 20.35
C VAL A 24 23.02 7.72 21.28
N PRO A 25 24.26 7.63 20.75
CA PRO A 25 25.44 7.73 21.59
C PRO A 25 25.52 9.14 22.19
N PRO A 26 26.03 9.30 23.43
CA PRO A 26 26.10 10.60 24.12
C PRO A 26 26.92 11.64 23.34
N ALA A 27 27.84 11.19 22.47
CA ALA A 27 28.58 12.06 21.57
C ALA A 27 27.69 12.79 20.55
N SER A 28 26.52 12.23 20.19
CA SER A 28 25.57 12.84 19.26
C SER A 28 24.77 13.98 19.88
N GLU A 29 24.64 14.05 21.21
CA GLU A 29 23.91 15.14 21.89
C GLU A 29 24.65 16.48 21.80
N VAL A 30 25.98 16.42 21.67
CA VAL A 30 26.87 17.59 21.60
C VAL A 30 27.59 17.69 20.25
N ALA A 31 27.24 16.82 19.30
CA ALA A 31 27.82 16.87 17.97
C ALA A 31 27.33 18.12 17.22
N ASP A 32 28.24 18.72 16.46
CA ASP A 32 27.86 19.79 15.55
C ASP A 32 26.86 19.27 14.51
N TYR A 33 25.89 20.11 14.17
CA TYR A 33 24.94 19.80 13.10
C TYR A 33 25.69 19.73 11.76
N PRO A 34 25.38 18.75 10.89
CA PRO A 34 26.04 18.67 9.60
C PRO A 34 25.71 19.88 8.71
N ASP A 35 26.68 20.28 7.88
CA ASP A 35 26.46 21.33 6.90
C ASP A 35 25.43 20.88 5.86
N LEU A 36 24.43 21.73 5.64
CA LEU A 36 23.43 21.49 4.59
C LEU A 36 24.03 21.82 3.24
N VAL A 37 24.08 20.82 2.35
CA VAL A 37 24.50 21.00 0.96
C VAL A 37 23.31 21.32 0.06
N PRO A 38 23.49 22.10 -1.02
CA PRO A 38 22.43 22.36 -2.00
C PRO A 38 21.91 21.06 -2.63
N ILE A 39 20.59 20.94 -2.82
CA ILE A 39 19.95 19.71 -3.36
C ILE A 39 20.53 19.29 -4.72
N ASP A 40 20.88 20.25 -5.58
CA ASP A 40 21.46 19.97 -6.90
C ASP A 40 22.76 19.13 -6.80
N THR A 41 23.52 19.28 -5.71
CA THR A 41 24.75 18.49 -5.47
C THR A 41 24.46 17.01 -5.20
N LEU A 42 23.32 16.71 -4.58
CA LEU A 42 22.88 15.35 -4.28
C LEU A 42 22.27 14.69 -5.52
N LEU A 43 21.60 15.47 -6.36
CA LEU A 43 20.99 14.98 -7.60
C LEU A 43 22.04 14.68 -8.68
N ALA A 44 23.11 15.49 -8.78
CA ALA A 44 24.16 15.31 -9.78
C ALA A 44 24.94 13.98 -9.66
N GLY A 45 24.91 13.33 -8.49
CA GLY A 45 25.53 12.02 -8.26
C GLY A 45 24.56 10.84 -8.38
N ASN A 46 23.26 11.11 -8.54
CA ASN A 46 22.19 10.12 -8.55
C ASN A 46 21.41 10.21 -9.87
N ASP A 47 22.09 9.94 -10.99
CA ASP A 47 21.36 9.64 -12.21
C ASP A 47 20.52 8.37 -11.94
N PRO A 48 19.18 8.44 -12.02
CA PRO A 48 18.35 7.28 -11.78
C PRO A 48 18.74 6.20 -12.77
N ASP A 49 18.99 4.99 -12.28
CA ASP A 49 19.27 3.85 -13.14
C ASP A 49 18.06 3.69 -14.09
N PRO A 50 18.25 3.89 -15.41
CA PRO A 50 17.15 3.85 -16.36
C PRO A 50 16.47 2.48 -16.40
N THR A 51 17.16 1.42 -15.96
CA THR A 51 16.59 0.08 -15.87
C THR A 51 15.59 -0.06 -14.73
N THR A 52 15.80 0.64 -13.61
CA THR A 52 14.88 0.62 -12.46
C THR A 52 13.55 1.27 -12.83
N GLY A 53 13.60 2.41 -13.53
CA GLY A 53 12.39 3.11 -13.98
C GLY A 53 11.54 2.27 -14.95
N GLN A 54 12.17 1.54 -15.86
CA GLN A 54 11.44 0.69 -16.81
C GLN A 54 10.80 -0.52 -16.12
N GLN A 55 11.51 -1.17 -15.20
CA GLN A 55 10.97 -2.31 -14.45
C GLN A 55 9.78 -1.92 -13.56
N GLU A 56 9.85 -0.76 -12.93
CA GLU A 56 8.74 -0.21 -12.14
C GLU A 56 7.53 0.13 -13.02
N ALA A 57 7.76 0.76 -14.18
CA ALA A 57 6.70 1.07 -15.14
C ALA A 57 5.99 -0.20 -15.63
N ASP A 58 6.74 -1.23 -15.99
CA ASP A 58 6.20 -2.52 -16.45
C ASP A 58 5.38 -3.20 -15.33
N ALA A 59 5.87 -3.16 -14.09
CA ALA A 59 5.17 -3.71 -12.92
C ALA A 59 3.84 -2.97 -12.65
N LEU A 60 3.83 -1.64 -12.79
CA LEU A 60 2.62 -0.83 -12.64
C LEU A 60 1.59 -1.13 -13.73
N GLU A 61 2.01 -1.26 -14.99
CA GLU A 61 1.11 -1.59 -16.10
C GLU A 61 0.51 -2.99 -15.93
N ALA A 62 1.33 -3.97 -15.55
CA ALA A 62 0.86 -5.33 -15.27
C ALA A 62 -0.18 -5.35 -14.14
N ARG A 63 0.04 -4.58 -13.07
CA ARG A 63 -0.90 -4.45 -11.97
C ARG A 63 -2.21 -3.78 -12.41
N ALA A 64 -2.12 -2.71 -13.21
CA ALA A 64 -3.29 -2.02 -13.74
C ALA A 64 -4.14 -2.95 -14.62
N ALA A 65 -3.51 -3.73 -15.50
CA ALA A 65 -4.20 -4.73 -16.32
C ALA A 65 -4.94 -5.78 -15.48
N GLN A 66 -4.31 -6.30 -14.41
CA GLN A 66 -4.96 -7.26 -13.50
C GLN A 66 -6.17 -6.64 -12.78
N LEU A 67 -6.07 -5.39 -12.33
CA LEU A 67 -7.17 -4.68 -11.69
C LEU A 67 -8.36 -4.48 -12.65
N ARG A 68 -8.09 -4.07 -13.89
CA ARG A 68 -9.12 -3.92 -14.93
C ARG A 68 -9.81 -5.26 -15.22
N ALA A 69 -9.04 -6.35 -15.36
CA ALA A 69 -9.59 -7.68 -15.56
C ALA A 69 -10.46 -8.14 -14.37
N ARG A 70 -10.05 -7.82 -13.13
CA ARG A 70 -10.86 -8.11 -11.94
C ARG A 70 -12.15 -7.30 -11.90
N ALA A 71 -12.08 -6.01 -12.24
CA ALA A 71 -13.25 -5.14 -12.31
C ALA A 71 -14.26 -5.65 -13.33
N ALA A 72 -13.81 -6.06 -14.52
CA ALA A 72 -14.68 -6.63 -15.55
C ALA A 72 -15.43 -7.88 -15.05
N ARG A 73 -14.77 -8.76 -14.28
CA ARG A 73 -15.43 -9.92 -13.66
C ARG A 73 -16.46 -9.52 -12.60
N LEU A 74 -16.17 -8.48 -11.81
CA LEU A 74 -17.07 -8.00 -10.74
C LEU A 74 -18.27 -7.21 -11.27
N GLN A 75 -18.16 -6.61 -12.46
CA GLN A 75 -19.26 -5.91 -13.12
C GLN A 75 -20.36 -6.87 -13.61
N GLY A 76 -20.07 -8.17 -13.74
CA GLY A 76 -21.10 -9.18 -13.90
C GLY A 76 -22.01 -9.21 -12.69
N GLY A 77 -23.32 -9.09 -12.91
CA GLY A 77 -24.30 -9.09 -11.82
C GLY A 77 -24.14 -10.32 -10.92
N VAL A 78 -23.77 -10.08 -9.66
CA VAL A 78 -23.60 -11.14 -8.63
C VAL A 78 -24.94 -11.80 -8.28
N VAL A 79 -26.04 -11.10 -8.55
CA VAL A 79 -27.41 -11.55 -8.32
C VAL A 79 -28.02 -11.98 -9.63
N ASP A 80 -28.50 -13.22 -9.69
CA ASP A 80 -29.22 -13.73 -10.86
C ASP A 80 -30.51 -12.90 -11.10
N PRO A 81 -30.99 -12.84 -12.36
CA PRO A 81 -32.16 -12.03 -12.70
C PRO A 81 -33.41 -12.35 -11.86
N GLY A 82 -33.65 -13.62 -11.53
CA GLY A 82 -34.80 -14.06 -10.74
C GLY A 82 -34.71 -13.58 -9.29
N THR A 83 -33.55 -13.74 -8.65
CA THR A 83 -33.32 -13.21 -7.31
C THR A 83 -33.41 -11.68 -7.28
N ARG A 84 -32.89 -11.00 -8.31
CA ARG A 84 -32.98 -9.54 -8.42
C ARG A 84 -34.44 -9.07 -8.50
N ALA A 85 -35.27 -9.74 -9.30
CA ALA A 85 -36.69 -9.42 -9.40
C ALA A 85 -37.39 -9.58 -8.04
N ARG A 86 -37.10 -10.66 -7.30
CA ARG A 86 -37.65 -10.87 -5.94
C ARG A 86 -37.24 -9.79 -4.95
N MET A 87 -35.99 -9.31 -5.03
CA MET A 87 -35.52 -8.20 -4.18
C MET A 87 -36.23 -6.88 -4.52
N GLN A 88 -36.57 -6.65 -5.78
CA GLN A 88 -37.30 -5.46 -6.24
C GLN A 88 -38.78 -5.48 -5.82
N ASP A 89 -39.40 -6.66 -5.79
CA ASP A 89 -40.78 -6.85 -5.33
C ASP A 89 -40.95 -6.58 -3.82
N GLY A 90 -39.88 -6.81 -3.03
CA GLY A 90 -39.89 -6.59 -1.59
C GLY A 90 -40.69 -7.65 -0.80
N VAL A 91 -40.70 -7.53 0.52
CA VAL A 91 -41.50 -8.38 1.41
C VAL A 91 -42.66 -7.56 1.96
N GLN A 92 -43.88 -7.91 1.56
CA GLN A 92 -45.10 -7.36 2.16
C GLN A 92 -45.13 -7.82 3.63
N THR A 93 -45.11 -6.86 4.54
CA THR A 93 -45.28 -7.09 5.98
C THR A 93 -46.75 -6.85 6.29
N GLU A 94 -47.48 -7.92 6.62
CA GLU A 94 -48.83 -7.86 7.20
C GLU A 94 -48.79 -7.59 8.70
#